data_AF-A0A8J4DRV6-F1
#
_entry.id   AF-A0A8J4DRV6-F1
#
_cell.length_a   1.000
_cell.length_b   1.000
_cell.length_c   1.000
_cell.angle_alpha   90.00
_cell.angle_beta   90.00
_cell.angle_gamma   90.00
#
_symmetry.space_group_name_H-M   'P 1'
#
loop_
_entity.id
_entity.type
_entity.pdbx_description
1 polymer ?
#
loop_
_entity_poly.entity_id
_entity_poly.type
_entity_poly.pdbx_seq_one_letter_code
_entity_poly.pdbx_strand_id
1 'polypeptide(L)'
;MAMPVTAPTAATMFDECLHALGADLVAYLLGAGKSAPVSQWRMADAWRTGAGRDRLSAAWAVLHYFKDAPHARSWLREINSGLGRVSPAALIRDARSRADLDRITDAAEAASFTETQAR
;
A
#
# COMPACT_ATOMS: atom_id res chain seq x y z
N MET A 1 -15.14 28.81 -11.65
CA MET A 1 -13.97 28.65 -10.76
C MET A 1 -13.75 27.17 -10.55
N ALA A 2 -12.73 26.58 -11.16
CA ALA A 2 -12.33 25.21 -10.84
C ALA A 2 -11.57 25.26 -9.52
N MET A 3 -12.06 24.57 -8.48
CA MET A 3 -11.29 24.39 -7.25
C MET A 3 -10.06 23.55 -7.62
N PRO A 4 -8.85 23.91 -7.14
CA PRO A 4 -7.70 23.05 -7.32
C PRO A 4 -8.01 21.72 -6.64
N VAL A 5 -8.04 20.64 -7.41
CA VAL A 5 -8.10 19.28 -6.88
C VAL A 5 -6.74 19.03 -6.24
N THR A 6 -6.59 19.44 -4.97
CA THR A 6 -5.36 19.25 -4.22
C THR A 6 -5.11 17.75 -4.11
N ALA A 7 -3.92 17.30 -4.51
CA ALA A 7 -3.51 15.91 -4.31
C ALA A 7 -3.73 15.51 -2.83
N PRO A 8 -4.18 14.27 -2.55
CA PRO A 8 -4.48 13.85 -1.19
C PRO A 8 -3.24 14.00 -0.30
N THR A 9 -3.46 14.47 0.93
CA THR A 9 -2.36 14.60 1.90
C THR A 9 -1.96 13.22 2.42
N ALA A 10 -0.71 13.07 2.88
CA ALA A 10 -0.27 11.81 3.49
C ALA A 10 -1.09 11.41 4.72
N ALA A 11 -1.66 12.38 5.46
CA ALA A 11 -2.58 12.09 6.56
C ALA A 11 -3.89 11.47 6.06
N THR A 12 -4.48 12.04 5.00
CA THR A 12 -5.69 11.50 4.36
C THR A 12 -5.44 10.09 3.82
N MET A 13 -4.32 9.86 3.13
CA MET A 13 -3.94 8.53 2.64
C MET A 13 -3.80 7.52 3.78
N PHE A 14 -3.22 7.95 4.91
CA PHE A 14 -3.05 7.12 6.09
C PHE A 14 -4.39 6.71 6.69
N ASP A 15 -5.31 7.65 6.90
CA ASP A 15 -6.63 7.38 7.47
C ASP A 15 -7.45 6.44 6.56
N GLU A 16 -7.44 6.68 5.25
CA GLU A 16 -8.10 5.81 4.27
C GLU A 16 -7.53 4.38 4.29
N CYS A 17 -6.20 4.25 4.23
CA CYS A 17 -5.55 2.94 4.30
C CYS A 17 -5.85 2.25 5.63
N LEU A 18 -5.84 2.98 6.74
CA LEU A 18 -6.12 2.43 8.07
C LEU A 18 -7.54 1.89 8.15
N HIS A 19 -8.51 2.62 7.60
CA HIS A 19 -9.91 2.22 7.56
C HIS A 19 -10.13 1.01 6.65
N ALA A 20 -9.58 1.03 5.44
CA ALA A 20 -9.81 0.01 4.42
C ALA A 20 -9.02 -1.28 4.64
N LEU A 21 -7.72 -1.15 4.94
CA LEU A 21 -6.78 -2.29 5.02
C LEU A 21 -6.67 -2.83 6.45
N GLY A 22 -6.98 -2.00 7.45
CA GLY A 22 -6.87 -2.31 8.87
C GLY A 22 -5.47 -2.06 9.44
N ALA A 23 -5.43 -1.79 10.74
CA ALA A 23 -4.22 -1.38 11.46
C ALA A 23 -3.04 -2.36 11.36
N ASP A 24 -3.31 -3.67 11.40
CA ASP A 24 -2.29 -4.71 11.27
C ASP A 24 -1.54 -4.64 9.93
N LEU A 25 -2.30 -4.56 8.82
CA LEU A 25 -1.71 -4.53 7.48
C LEU A 25 -0.95 -3.22 7.26
N VAL A 26 -1.54 -2.09 7.66
CA VAL A 26 -0.87 -0.79 7.55
C VAL A 26 0.42 -0.75 8.38
N ALA A 27 0.40 -1.29 9.61
CA ALA A 27 1.61 -1.37 10.43
C ALA A 27 2.70 -2.21 9.77
N TYR A 28 2.32 -3.36 9.23
CA TYR A 28 3.23 -4.24 8.49
C TYR A 28 3.84 -3.53 7.27
N LEU A 29 3.01 -2.89 6.44
CA LEU A 29 3.43 -2.15 5.24
C LEU A 29 4.40 -1.02 5.58
N LEU A 30 4.14 -0.30 6.67
CA LEU A 30 5.01 0.78 7.16
C LEU A 30 6.31 0.28 7.83
N GLY A 31 6.51 -1.04 7.91
CA GLY A 31 7.77 -1.64 8.37
C GLY A 31 7.82 -1.93 9.86
N ALA A 32 6.68 -2.19 10.51
CA ALA A 32 6.66 -2.67 11.89
C ALA A 32 7.58 -3.90 12.07
N GLY A 33 8.48 -3.81 13.06
CA GLY A 33 9.44 -4.87 13.38
C GLY A 33 10.62 -5.01 12.41
N LYS A 34 10.81 -4.09 11.45
CA LYS A 34 11.92 -4.17 10.47
C LYS A 34 13.22 -3.53 10.99
N SER A 35 13.13 -2.34 11.56
CA SER A 35 14.31 -1.55 11.97
C SER A 35 14.40 -1.31 13.48
N ALA A 36 13.31 -1.58 14.21
CA ALA A 36 13.24 -1.46 15.65
C ALA A 36 12.30 -2.54 16.21
N PRO A 37 12.46 -2.94 17.48
CA PRO A 37 11.50 -3.79 18.16
C PRO A 37 10.08 -3.22 18.06
N VAL A 38 9.07 -4.08 17.86
CA VAL A 38 7.66 -3.65 17.74
C VAL A 38 7.21 -2.83 18.94
N SER A 39 7.74 -3.11 20.14
CA SER A 39 7.44 -2.37 21.38
C SER A 39 7.82 -0.88 21.30
N GLN A 40 8.81 -0.52 20.48
CA GLN A 40 9.30 0.85 20.29
C GLN A 40 8.76 1.48 19.00
N TRP A 41 8.13 0.69 18.13
CA TRP A 41 7.61 1.16 16.85
C TRP A 41 6.31 1.95 17.05
N ARG A 42 6.17 3.06 16.32
CA ARG A 42 5.00 3.93 16.39
C ARG A 42 4.49 4.22 14.99
N MET A 43 3.24 3.84 14.73
CA MET A 43 2.59 4.03 13.43
C MET A 43 2.54 5.50 13.02
N ALA A 44 2.24 6.38 13.98
CA ALA A 44 2.17 7.82 13.77
C ALA A 44 3.49 8.44 13.26
N ASP A 45 4.64 7.82 13.56
CA ASP A 45 5.95 8.30 13.14
C ASP A 45 6.43 7.62 11.86
N ALA A 46 6.03 6.37 11.65
CA ALA A 46 6.48 5.56 10.52
C ALA A 46 6.14 6.20 9.17
N TRP A 47 4.90 6.66 8.97
CA TRP A 47 4.48 7.30 7.71
C TRP A 47 5.05 8.72 7.54
N ARG A 48 5.64 9.33 8.58
CA ARG A 48 6.22 10.68 8.47
C ARG A 48 7.61 10.66 7.84
N THR A 49 8.29 9.52 7.84
CA THR A 49 9.57 9.30 7.15
C THR A 49 9.40 9.27 5.64
N GLY A 50 10.43 9.62 4.86
CA GLY A 50 10.36 9.57 3.39
C GLY A 50 9.96 8.19 2.86
N ALA A 51 10.65 7.14 3.32
CA ALA A 51 10.33 5.76 2.95
C ALA A 51 8.93 5.32 3.40
N GLY A 52 8.47 5.76 4.58
CA GLY A 52 7.12 5.47 5.06
C GLY A 52 6.05 6.15 4.22
N ARG A 53 6.28 7.40 3.77
CA ARG A 53 5.38 8.11 2.84
C ARG A 53 5.29 7.41 1.50
N ASP A 54 6.42 6.97 0.96
CA ASP A 54 6.44 6.25 -0.32
C ASP A 54 5.65 4.94 -0.23
N ARG A 55 5.89 4.14 0.82
CA ARG A 55 5.12 2.90 1.06
C ARG A 55 3.64 3.16 1.26
N LEU A 56 3.28 4.22 1.99
CA LEU A 56 1.89 4.61 2.19
C LEU A 56 1.25 5.04 0.87
N SER A 57 1.94 5.84 0.07
CA SER A 57 1.47 6.28 -1.25
C SER A 57 1.22 5.08 -2.18
N ALA A 58 2.10 4.09 -2.16
CA ALA A 58 1.92 2.86 -2.93
C ALA A 58 0.72 2.03 -2.43
N ALA A 59 0.60 1.84 -1.12
CA ALA A 59 -0.54 1.12 -0.53
C ALA A 59 -1.88 1.81 -0.83
N TRP A 60 -1.89 3.15 -0.79
CA TRP A 60 -3.06 3.94 -1.16
C TRP A 60 -3.39 3.83 -2.64
N ALA A 61 -2.40 3.88 -3.53
CA ALA A 61 -2.60 3.67 -4.96
C ALA A 61 -3.19 2.27 -5.24
N VAL A 62 -2.63 1.22 -4.62
CA VAL A 62 -3.18 -0.14 -4.72
C VAL A 62 -4.65 -0.17 -4.29
N LEU A 63 -5.00 0.42 -3.14
CA LEU A 63 -6.38 0.48 -2.67
C LEU A 63 -7.33 1.08 -3.71
N HIS A 64 -6.91 2.13 -4.42
CA HIS A 64 -7.73 2.83 -5.41
C HIS A 64 -7.81 2.12 -6.78
N TYR A 65 -6.93 1.15 -7.06
CA TYR A 65 -7.06 0.33 -8.27
C TYR A 65 -8.15 -0.74 -8.15
N PHE A 66 -8.44 -1.22 -6.94
CA PHE A 66 -9.47 -2.23 -6.71
C PHE A 66 -10.83 -1.58 -6.43
N LYS A 67 -11.90 -2.29 -6.80
CA LYS A 67 -13.29 -1.80 -6.62
C LYS A 67 -13.70 -1.70 -5.15
N ASP A 68 -13.13 -2.54 -4.30
CA ASP A 68 -13.43 -2.55 -2.88
C ASP A 68 -12.22 -3.00 -2.04
N ALA A 69 -12.25 -2.58 -0.77
CA ALA A 69 -11.18 -2.81 0.18
C ALA A 69 -10.90 -4.30 0.46
N PRO A 70 -11.89 -5.21 0.56
CA PRO A 70 -11.65 -6.65 0.68
C PRO A 70 -10.78 -7.22 -0.45
N HIS A 71 -11.05 -6.90 -1.71
CA HIS A 71 -10.23 -7.39 -2.83
C HIS A 71 -8.81 -6.82 -2.78
N ALA A 72 -8.65 -5.51 -2.54
CA ALA A 72 -7.33 -4.90 -2.36
C ALA A 72 -6.53 -5.59 -1.24
N ARG A 73 -7.20 -5.88 -0.12
CA ARG A 73 -6.59 -6.54 1.04
C ARG A 73 -6.19 -7.99 0.75
N SER A 74 -7.03 -8.74 0.03
CA SER A 74 -6.70 -10.11 -0.38
C SER A 74 -5.48 -10.11 -1.30
N TRP A 75 -5.52 -9.28 -2.34
CA TRP A 75 -4.44 -9.15 -3.31
C TRP A 75 -3.10 -8.77 -2.65
N LEU A 76 -3.12 -7.81 -1.71
CA LEU A 76 -1.92 -7.41 -0.96
C LEU A 76 -1.31 -8.57 -0.14
N ARG A 77 -2.13 -9.50 0.35
CA ARG A 77 -1.70 -10.61 1.23
C ARG A 77 -1.34 -11.88 0.46
N GLU A 78 -1.95 -12.11 -0.69
CA GLU A 78 -1.77 -13.31 -1.48
C GLU A 78 -0.44 -13.33 -2.24
N ILE A 79 0.04 -14.53 -2.54
CA ILE A 79 1.25 -14.73 -3.32
C ILE A 79 0.95 -14.38 -4.78
N ASN A 80 1.64 -13.37 -5.31
CA ASN A 80 1.45 -12.93 -6.68
C ASN A 80 2.55 -13.52 -7.59
N SER A 81 2.15 -14.31 -8.59
CA SER A 81 3.07 -14.94 -9.55
C SER A 81 3.76 -13.92 -10.46
N GLY A 82 3.09 -12.81 -10.80
CA GLY A 82 3.65 -11.70 -11.57
C GLY A 82 4.68 -10.88 -10.80
N LEU A 83 4.72 -11.03 -9.47
CA LEU A 83 5.68 -10.38 -8.58
C LEU A 83 6.67 -11.36 -7.94
N GLY A 84 7.02 -12.43 -8.67
CA GLY A 84 8.07 -13.35 -8.25
C GLY A 84 7.67 -14.30 -7.12
N ARG A 85 6.37 -14.62 -6.99
CA ARG A 85 5.82 -15.48 -5.93
C ARG A 85 6.05 -14.94 -4.52
N VAL A 86 5.97 -13.62 -4.37
CA VAL A 86 5.98 -12.93 -3.08
C VAL A 86 4.68 -12.15 -2.94
N SER A 87 4.23 -11.92 -1.71
CA SER A 87 3.06 -11.07 -1.49
C SER A 87 3.39 -9.60 -1.77
N PRO A 88 2.49 -8.85 -2.41
CA PRO A 88 2.70 -7.42 -2.65
C PRO A 88 2.96 -6.63 -1.36
N ALA A 89 2.33 -7.00 -0.24
CA ALA A 89 2.59 -6.36 1.04
C ALA A 89 4.04 -6.54 1.53
N ALA A 90 4.63 -7.72 1.34
CA ALA A 90 6.03 -7.95 1.68
C ALA A 90 6.95 -7.12 0.79
N LEU A 91 6.64 -7.02 -0.51
CA LEU A 91 7.40 -6.19 -1.45
C LEU A 91 7.32 -4.70 -1.13
N ILE A 92 6.14 -4.17 -0.77
CA ILE A 92 6.00 -2.77 -0.33
C ILE A 92 6.81 -2.52 0.95
N ARG A 93 6.72 -3.42 1.93
CA ARG A 93 7.50 -3.34 3.18
C ARG A 93 9.00 -3.35 2.90
N ASP A 94 9.44 -4.13 1.91
CA ASP A 94 10.84 -4.36 1.58
C ASP A 94 11.42 -3.50 0.46
N ALA A 95 10.58 -2.69 -0.18
CA ALA A 95 10.99 -1.74 -1.20
C ALA A 95 12.14 -0.84 -0.71
N ARG A 96 13.16 -0.73 -1.56
CA ARG A 96 14.37 0.07 -1.34
C ARG A 96 14.34 1.35 -2.16
N SER A 97 13.51 1.39 -3.20
CA SER A 97 13.38 2.50 -4.12
C SER A 97 11.93 2.78 -4.47
N ARG A 98 11.69 3.98 -5.02
CA ARG A 98 10.38 4.34 -5.57
C ARG A 98 10.01 3.46 -6.76
N ALA A 99 10.98 3.11 -7.61
CA ALA A 99 10.76 2.24 -8.76
C ALA A 99 10.24 0.84 -8.37
N ASP A 100 10.67 0.30 -7.22
CA ASP A 100 10.14 -0.98 -6.71
C ASP A 100 8.64 -0.86 -6.39
N LEU A 101 8.23 0.28 -5.81
CA LEU A 101 6.84 0.55 -5.47
C LEU A 101 5.99 0.79 -6.70
N ASP A 102 6.50 1.54 -7.67
CA ASP A 102 5.80 1.82 -8.93
C ASP A 102 5.51 0.51 -9.70
N ARG A 103 6.46 -0.44 -9.71
CA ARG A 103 6.23 -1.77 -10.28
C ARG A 103 5.09 -2.55 -9.59
N ILE A 104 4.94 -2.38 -8.28
CA ILE A 104 3.87 -3.04 -7.51
C ILE A 104 2.53 -2.39 -7.84
N THR A 105 2.48 -1.06 -7.96
CA THR A 105 1.26 -0.34 -8.35
C THR A 105 0.84 -0.69 -9.78
N ASP A 106 1.78 -0.79 -10.73
CA ASP A 106 1.50 -1.24 -12.09
C ASP A 106 0.91 -2.66 -12.13
N ALA A 107 1.43 -3.56 -11.28
CA ALA A 107 0.89 -4.90 -11.15
C ALA A 107 -0.51 -4.94 -10.53
N ALA A 108 -0.81 -4.03 -9.59
CA ALA A 108 -2.14 -3.89 -9.01
C ALA A 108 -3.15 -3.38 -10.04
N GLU A 109 -2.75 -2.39 -10.85
CA GLU A 109 -3.55 -1.88 -11.96
C GLU A 109 -3.87 -2.98 -12.97
N ALA A 110 -2.86 -3.72 -13.43
CA ALA A 110 -3.08 -4.84 -14.36
C ALA A 110 -4.01 -5.93 -13.79
N ALA A 111 -3.90 -6.20 -12.49
CA ALA A 111 -4.75 -7.18 -11.80
C ALA A 111 -6.20 -6.72 -11.72
N SER A 112 -6.46 -5.45 -11.42
CA SER A 112 -7.82 -4.92 -11.30
C SER A 112 -8.59 -4.93 -12.62
N PHE A 113 -7.88 -4.77 -13.75
CA PHE A 113 -8.45 -4.97 -15.09
C PHE A 113 -8.83 -6.42 -15.37
N THR A 114 -8.00 -7.37 -14.96
CA THR A 114 -8.25 -8.81 -15.18
C THR A 114 -9.45 -9.31 -14.38
N GLU A 115 -9.59 -8.84 -13.14
CA GLU A 115 -10.72 -9.17 -12.26
C GLU A 115 -12.05 -8.61 -12.78
N THR A 116 -11.99 -7.52 -13.54
CA THR A 116 -13.18 -6.93 -14.20
C THR A 116 -13.66 -7.73 -15.41
N GLN A 117 -12.80 -8.54 -16.04
CA GLN A 117 -13.17 -9.37 -17.22
C GLN A 117 -13.59 -10.80 -16.87
N ALA A 118 -13.40 -11.24 -15.62
CA ALA A 118 -13.80 -12.57 -15.15
C ALA A 118 -15.26 -12.62 -14.63
N ARG A 119 -16.05 -11.56 -14.81
CA ARG A 119 -17.48 -11.46 -14.52
C ARG A 119 -18.28 -11.20 -15.79
#